data_AF-A0A852MIY2-F1
#
_entry.id   AF-A0A852MIY2-F1
#
_cell.length_a   1.000
_cell.length_b   1.000
_cell.length_c   1.000
_cell.angle_alpha   90.00
_cell.angle_beta   90.00
_cell.angle_gamma   90.00
#
_symmetry.space_group_name_H-M   'P 1'
#
loop_
_entity.id
_entity.type
_entity.pdbx_description
1 polymer ?
#
loop_
_entity_poly.entity_id
_entity_poly.type
_entity_poly.pdbx_seq_one_letter_code
_entity_poly.pdbx_strand_id
1 'polypeptide(L)'
;MLCKALASCLLGLLALSSACYIQNCPIGGKRAVLDMDMRKCLPCGPRNKGHCFGPNICCGEELGCYLGTAETLRCQEENFLPTPCTSGGKACGGSGGSCAAPGICCSSEGCTLDSSCDHEMLFA
;
A
#
# COMPACT_ATOMS: atom_id res chain seq x y z
N MET A 1 21.25 53.13 -16.43
CA MET A 1 21.02 52.63 -15.06
C MET A 1 19.80 51.71 -14.97
N LEU A 2 18.65 52.10 -15.55
CA LEU A 2 17.39 51.34 -15.52
C LEU A 2 17.47 49.92 -16.11
N CYS A 3 18.18 49.72 -17.24
CA CYS A 3 18.32 48.38 -17.86
C CYS A 3 19.13 47.39 -17.01
N LYS A 4 20.09 47.85 -16.21
CA LYS A 4 20.88 46.98 -15.33
C LYS A 4 20.06 46.51 -14.12
N ALA A 5 19.21 47.39 -13.59
CA ALA A 5 18.26 47.02 -12.53
C ALA A 5 17.20 46.03 -13.03
N LEU A 6 16.68 46.23 -14.24
CA LEU A 6 15.73 45.31 -14.87
C LEU A 6 16.36 43.93 -15.14
N ALA A 7 17.60 43.88 -15.65
CA ALA A 7 18.32 42.63 -15.87
C ALA A 7 18.59 41.87 -14.56
N SER A 8 18.99 42.58 -13.50
CA SER A 8 19.18 41.99 -12.17
C SER A 8 17.88 41.43 -11.58
N CYS A 9 16.76 42.13 -11.79
CA CYS A 9 15.45 41.71 -11.30
C CYS A 9 14.96 40.45 -12.03
N LEU A 10 15.14 40.39 -13.34
CA LEU A 10 14.81 39.21 -14.16
C LEU A 10 15.65 37.98 -13.74
N LEU A 11 16.96 38.14 -13.54
CA LEU A 11 17.83 37.04 -13.06
C LEU A 11 17.42 36.55 -11.68
N GLY A 12 17.01 37.45 -10.77
CA GLY A 12 16.50 37.08 -9.46
C GLY A 12 15.22 36.24 -9.55
N LEU A 13 14.25 36.67 -10.34
CA LEU A 13 12.98 35.95 -10.54
C LEU A 13 13.17 34.54 -11.13
N LEU A 14 14.12 34.37 -12.06
CA LEU A 14 14.51 33.08 -12.64
C LEU A 14 15.17 32.14 -11.61
N ALA A 15 15.99 32.67 -10.71
CA ALA A 15 16.60 31.88 -9.65
C ALA A 15 15.54 31.42 -8.62
N LEU A 16 14.63 32.31 -8.22
CA LEU A 16 13.55 31.96 -7.28
C LEU A 16 12.55 30.94 -7.86
N SER A 17 12.25 31.00 -9.15
CA SER A 17 11.36 30.00 -9.78
C SER A 17 12.00 28.61 -9.85
N SER A 18 13.32 28.51 -9.97
CA SER A 18 14.04 27.23 -9.94
C SER A 18 14.09 26.60 -8.55
N ALA A 19 14.14 27.40 -7.48
CA ALA A 19 14.24 26.92 -6.11
C ALA A 19 12.92 26.34 -5.53
N CYS A 20 11.77 26.70 -6.13
CA CYS A 20 10.46 26.14 -5.76
C CYS A 20 10.03 24.95 -6.62
N TYR A 21 10.85 24.55 -7.60
CA TYR A 21 10.57 23.40 -8.45
C TYR A 21 11.18 22.14 -7.83
N ILE A 22 10.50 21.57 -6.84
CA ILE A 22 10.83 20.25 -6.27
C ILE A 22 10.76 19.23 -7.41
N GLN A 23 11.91 18.82 -7.95
CA GLN A 23 12.00 17.74 -8.95
C GLN A 23 12.01 16.35 -8.32
N ASN A 24 12.34 16.26 -7.03
CA ASN A 24 12.23 15.05 -6.23
C ASN A 24 10.85 14.98 -5.57
N CYS A 25 9.79 15.01 -6.36
CA CYS A 25 8.48 14.64 -5.83
C CYS A 25 8.55 13.17 -5.39
N PRO A 26 8.20 12.85 -4.14
CA PRO A 26 8.04 11.47 -3.75
C PRO A 26 7.03 10.82 -4.70
N ILE A 27 7.31 9.58 -5.02
CA ILE A 27 6.47 8.75 -5.89
C ILE A 27 5.04 8.73 -5.28
N GLY A 28 4.00 9.01 -6.09
CA GLY A 28 2.61 8.98 -5.63
C GLY A 28 2.00 10.30 -5.12
N GLY A 29 1.79 11.27 -6.01
CA GLY A 29 0.96 12.45 -5.72
C GLY A 29 -0.53 12.10 -5.51
N LYS A 30 -1.28 12.92 -4.76
CA LYS A 30 -2.69 12.71 -4.35
C LYS A 30 -3.68 12.37 -5.49
N ARG A 31 -3.30 12.59 -6.75
CA ARG A 31 -4.16 12.41 -7.95
C ARG A 31 -3.81 11.16 -8.78
N ALA A 32 -2.73 10.44 -8.45
CA ALA A 32 -2.34 9.24 -9.18
C ALA A 32 -3.16 7.98 -8.80
N VAL A 33 -4.04 8.09 -7.80
CA VAL A 33 -4.73 6.96 -7.17
C VAL A 33 -6.08 6.63 -7.81
N LEU A 34 -6.67 7.53 -8.59
CA LEU A 34 -8.10 7.45 -8.92
C LEU A 34 -8.49 6.51 -10.07
N ASP A 35 -7.55 5.88 -10.78
CA ASP A 35 -7.90 5.05 -11.94
C ASP A 35 -6.84 3.99 -12.28
N MET A 36 -6.27 3.33 -11.27
CA MET A 36 -5.37 2.19 -11.52
C MET A 36 -5.99 0.94 -10.89
N ASP A 37 -6.12 -0.11 -11.69
CA ASP A 37 -6.40 -1.47 -11.23
C ASP A 37 -5.40 -1.80 -10.10
N MET A 38 -5.91 -1.86 -8.87
CA MET A 38 -5.06 -1.90 -7.69
C MET A 38 -4.48 -3.32 -7.58
N ARG A 39 -3.18 -3.43 -7.85
CA ARG A 39 -2.51 -4.74 -7.89
C ARG A 39 -2.72 -5.52 -6.59
N LYS A 40 -2.66 -6.84 -6.69
CA LYS A 40 -2.51 -7.68 -5.50
C LYS A 40 -1.18 -7.41 -4.81
N CYS A 41 -1.20 -7.38 -3.49
CA CYS A 41 0.04 -7.29 -2.72
C CYS A 41 0.92 -8.52 -2.93
N LEU A 42 2.22 -8.39 -2.65
CA LEU A 42 3.22 -9.41 -2.87
C LEU A 42 2.80 -10.75 -2.28
N PRO A 43 3.07 -11.86 -2.97
CA PRO A 43 2.83 -13.17 -2.42
C PRO A 43 3.87 -13.49 -1.33
N CYS A 44 3.46 -14.25 -0.33
CA CYS A 44 4.25 -14.55 0.87
C CYS A 44 3.94 -15.97 1.40
N GLY A 45 4.67 -16.37 2.44
CA GLY A 45 4.48 -17.66 3.10
C GLY A 45 4.92 -18.89 2.30
N PRO A 46 4.67 -20.09 2.84
CA PRO A 46 5.11 -21.34 2.23
C PRO A 46 4.58 -21.48 0.81
N ARG A 47 5.49 -21.74 -0.14
CA ARG A 47 5.16 -21.88 -1.57
C ARG A 47 4.50 -20.65 -2.21
N ASN A 48 4.63 -19.45 -1.61
CA ASN A 48 4.00 -18.23 -2.09
C ASN A 48 2.46 -18.33 -2.19
N LYS A 49 1.85 -19.12 -1.31
CA LYS A 49 0.39 -19.35 -1.29
C LYS A 49 -0.39 -18.28 -0.53
N GLY A 50 0.28 -17.38 0.20
CA GLY A 50 -0.34 -16.25 0.88
C GLY A 50 -0.09 -14.94 0.17
N HIS A 51 -0.73 -13.88 0.66
CA HIS A 51 -0.51 -12.49 0.26
C HIS A 51 -0.33 -11.58 1.49
N CYS A 52 0.37 -10.48 1.29
CA CYS A 52 0.70 -9.53 2.35
C CYS A 52 -0.48 -8.61 2.69
N PHE A 53 -0.96 -8.66 3.95
CA PHE A 53 -2.01 -7.75 4.44
C PHE A 53 -1.43 -6.54 5.19
N GLY A 54 -0.14 -6.60 5.55
CA GLY A 54 0.62 -5.55 6.21
C GLY A 54 2.11 -5.90 6.20
N PRO A 55 2.99 -5.01 6.69
CA PRO A 55 4.45 -5.21 6.63
C PRO A 55 4.93 -6.44 7.40
N ASN A 56 4.15 -6.90 8.38
CA ASN A 56 4.45 -8.07 9.21
C ASN A 56 3.27 -9.07 9.23
N ILE A 57 2.44 -9.10 8.18
CA ILE A 57 1.22 -9.92 8.12
C ILE A 57 1.13 -10.62 6.76
N CYS A 58 1.14 -11.95 6.77
CA CYS A 58 0.98 -12.79 5.60
C CYS A 58 -0.17 -13.76 5.81
N CYS A 59 -1.16 -13.78 4.91
CA CYS A 59 -2.32 -14.66 5.06
C CYS A 59 -2.67 -15.36 3.75
N GLY A 60 -3.28 -16.53 3.85
CA GLY A 60 -3.86 -17.25 2.71
C GLY A 60 -4.88 -18.27 3.17
N GLU A 61 -5.84 -18.59 2.30
CA GLU A 61 -6.99 -19.44 2.63
C GLU A 61 -6.58 -20.81 3.21
N GLU A 62 -5.56 -21.44 2.64
CA GLU A 62 -5.04 -22.75 3.09
C GLU A 62 -3.96 -22.66 4.19
N LEU A 63 -3.44 -21.46 4.44
CA LEU A 63 -2.30 -21.24 5.35
C LEU A 63 -2.73 -20.69 6.71
N GLY A 64 -3.89 -20.03 6.78
CA GLY A 64 -4.23 -19.14 7.89
C GLY A 64 -3.44 -17.83 7.78
N CYS A 65 -3.00 -17.30 8.93
CA CYS A 65 -2.23 -16.06 9.00
C CYS A 65 -0.96 -16.20 9.82
N TYR A 66 0.12 -15.66 9.28
CA TYR A 66 1.44 -15.54 9.89
C TYR A 66 1.66 -14.07 10.29
N LEU A 67 2.02 -13.84 11.54
CA LEU A 67 2.20 -12.51 12.13
C LEU A 67 3.62 -12.38 12.70
N GLY A 68 4.43 -11.49 12.12
CA GLY A 68 5.79 -11.24 12.59
C GLY A 68 6.74 -12.44 12.50
N THR A 69 6.45 -13.43 11.67
CA THR A 69 7.29 -14.62 11.46
C THR A 69 8.17 -14.48 10.21
N ALA A 70 9.05 -15.45 9.96
CA ALA A 70 9.94 -15.44 8.81
C ALA A 70 9.19 -15.36 7.46
N GLU A 71 7.98 -15.92 7.40
CA GLU A 71 7.08 -15.88 6.25
C GLU A 71 6.66 -14.46 5.85
N THR A 72 6.72 -13.51 6.79
CA THR A 72 6.29 -12.12 6.61
C THR A 72 7.41 -11.19 6.15
N LEU A 73 8.67 -11.63 6.14
CA LEU A 73 9.82 -10.78 5.78
C LEU A 73 9.67 -10.15 4.39
N ARG A 74 9.12 -10.91 3.43
CA ARG A 74 8.86 -10.42 2.08
C ARG A 74 7.81 -9.31 2.03
N CYS A 75 6.91 -9.24 3.01
CA CYS A 75 5.90 -8.18 3.08
C CYS A 75 6.48 -6.81 3.42
N GLN A 76 7.70 -6.73 3.96
CA GLN A 76 8.37 -5.46 4.16
C GLN A 76 8.81 -4.83 2.84
N GLU A 77 8.98 -5.63 1.78
CA GLU A 77 9.31 -5.15 0.43
C GLU A 77 8.20 -4.26 -0.15
N GLU A 78 6.94 -4.47 0.26
CA GLU A 78 5.80 -3.62 -0.14
C GLU A 78 6.00 -2.15 0.22
N ASN A 79 6.69 -1.85 1.32
CA ASN A 79 6.94 -0.47 1.76
C ASN A 79 7.82 0.32 0.77
N PHE A 80 8.57 -0.37 -0.07
CA PHE A 80 9.45 0.24 -1.07
C PHE A 80 8.81 0.30 -2.45
N LEU A 81 7.62 -0.31 -2.64
CA LEU A 81 6.93 -0.30 -3.91
C LEU A 81 6.12 1.00 -4.08
N PRO A 82 6.31 1.72 -5.20
CA PRO A 82 5.66 3.01 -5.45
C PRO A 82 4.15 2.89 -5.73
N THR A 83 3.71 1.70 -6.13
CA THR A 83 2.35 1.41 -6.55
C THR A 83 1.54 0.87 -5.37
N PRO A 84 0.35 1.41 -5.08
CA PRO A 84 -0.51 0.87 -4.03
C PRO A 84 -0.97 -0.54 -4.39
N CYS A 85 -1.23 -1.36 -3.37
CA CYS A 85 -1.75 -2.71 -3.52
C CYS A 85 -2.90 -2.98 -2.56
N THR A 86 -3.71 -3.98 -2.89
CA THR A 86 -4.70 -4.54 -1.97
C THR A 86 -4.63 -6.06 -2.06
N SER A 87 -4.62 -6.76 -0.93
CA SER A 87 -4.73 -8.22 -0.95
C SER A 87 -6.12 -8.70 -1.37
N GLY A 88 -7.10 -7.78 -1.38
CA GLY A 88 -8.49 -8.07 -1.71
C GLY A 88 -9.18 -8.87 -0.60
N GLY A 89 -10.34 -9.44 -0.92
CA GLY A 89 -11.20 -10.14 0.02
C GLY A 89 -12.44 -9.33 0.39
N LYS A 90 -13.40 -10.02 1.00
CA LYS A 90 -14.61 -9.39 1.53
C LYS A 90 -14.23 -8.45 2.67
N ALA A 91 -14.74 -7.22 2.66
CA ALA A 91 -14.53 -6.28 3.74
C ALA A 91 -15.11 -6.85 5.05
N CYS A 92 -14.38 -6.67 6.15
CA CYS A 92 -14.75 -7.14 7.47
C CYS A 92 -14.29 -6.16 8.55
N GLY A 93 -14.87 -6.28 9.74
CA GLY A 93 -14.68 -5.32 10.82
C GLY A 93 -15.18 -3.89 10.49
N GLY A 94 -15.05 -2.98 11.46
CA GLY A 94 -15.43 -1.57 11.31
C GLY A 94 -14.32 -0.66 10.79
N SER A 95 -13.09 -1.16 10.67
CA SER A 95 -11.86 -0.38 10.50
C SER A 95 -11.13 -0.66 9.17
N GLY A 96 -11.86 -1.00 8.11
CA GLY A 96 -11.26 -1.23 6.79
C GLY A 96 -10.43 -2.52 6.71
N GLY A 97 -10.78 -3.54 7.50
CA GLY A 97 -10.20 -4.87 7.39
C GLY A 97 -10.74 -5.63 6.18
N SER A 98 -10.04 -6.70 5.81
CA SER A 98 -10.45 -7.63 4.75
C SER A 98 -10.24 -9.07 5.20
N CYS A 99 -11.14 -9.95 4.79
CA CYS A 99 -11.07 -11.37 5.13
C CYS A 99 -9.82 -11.98 4.49
N ALA A 100 -8.92 -12.47 5.33
CA ALA A 100 -7.58 -12.89 4.92
C ALA A 100 -7.43 -14.42 4.89
N ALA A 101 -8.22 -15.10 5.72
CA ALA A 101 -8.36 -16.55 5.80
C ALA A 101 -9.73 -16.88 6.42
N PRO A 102 -10.20 -18.14 6.38
CA PRO A 102 -11.47 -18.53 6.96
C PRO A 102 -11.58 -18.12 8.44
N GLY A 103 -12.58 -17.30 8.75
CA GLY A 103 -12.85 -16.79 10.09
C GLY A 103 -11.86 -15.73 10.60
N ILE A 104 -10.97 -15.20 9.75
CA ILE A 104 -9.94 -14.21 10.13
C ILE A 104 -10.08 -12.94 9.29
N CYS A 105 -10.32 -11.83 9.98
CA CYS A 105 -10.30 -10.47 9.43
C CYS A 105 -8.96 -9.81 9.73
N CYS A 106 -8.29 -9.26 8.72
CA CYS A 106 -7.01 -8.55 8.90
C CYS A 106 -7.05 -7.12 8.37
N SER A 107 -6.41 -6.22 9.10
CA SER A 107 -5.98 -4.89 8.64
C SER A 107 -4.45 -4.86 8.49
N SER A 108 -3.90 -3.71 8.10
CA SER A 108 -2.45 -3.50 8.05
C SER A 108 -1.76 -3.56 9.41
N GLU A 109 -2.53 -3.41 10.50
CA GLU A 109 -2.02 -3.35 11.87
C GLU A 109 -2.12 -4.69 12.60
N GLY A 110 -3.11 -5.52 12.26
CA GLY A 110 -3.30 -6.80 12.92
C GLY A 110 -4.51 -7.59 12.39
N CYS A 111 -4.71 -8.77 12.97
CA CYS A 111 -5.80 -9.66 12.61
C CYS A 111 -6.65 -10.01 13.83
N THR A 112 -7.94 -10.17 13.61
CA THR A 112 -8.93 -10.60 14.60
C THR A 112 -9.79 -11.71 14.03
N LEU A 113 -10.31 -12.56 14.89
CA LEU A 113 -11.32 -13.54 14.49
C LEU A 113 -12.64 -12.81 14.17
N ASP A 114 -13.24 -13.14 13.03
CA ASP A 114 -14.49 -12.55 12.56
C ASP A 114 -15.27 -13.61 11.78
N SER A 115 -16.44 -14.00 12.30
CA SER A 115 -17.30 -15.01 11.68
C SER A 115 -17.88 -14.56 10.33
N SER A 116 -17.84 -13.26 10.01
CA SER A 116 -18.23 -12.76 8.69
C SER A 116 -17.28 -13.20 7.57
N CYS A 117 -16.07 -13.66 7.95
CA CYS A 117 -15.04 -14.22 7.10
C CYS A 117 -15.02 -15.75 7.07
N ASP A 118 -15.93 -16.42 7.78
CA ASP A 118 -16.09 -17.86 7.62
C ASP A 118 -16.47 -18.18 6.17
N HIS A 119 -15.96 -19.29 5.67
CA HIS A 119 -16.30 -19.76 4.34
C HIS A 119 -17.82 -19.91 4.30
N GLU A 120 -18.50 -19.12 3.47
CA GLU A 120 -19.81 -19.56 2.99
C GLU A 120 -19.52 -20.79 2.16
N MET A 121 -19.55 -21.95 2.83
CA MET A 121 -19.74 -23.24 2.21
C MET A 121 -21.12 -23.17 1.56
N LEU A 122 -21.18 -22.52 0.40
CA LEU A 122 -22.24 -22.77 -0.56
C LEU A 122 -22.08 -24.25 -0.90
N PHE A 123 -22.83 -25.08 -0.18
CA PHE A 123 -23.13 -26.43 -0.59
C PHE A 123 -23.77 -26.33 -1.98
N ALA A 124 -22.99 -26.64 -3.01
CA ALA A 124 -23.44 -26.86 -4.37
C ALA A 124 -22.97 -28.26 -4.79
#